data_AF-A0AAW1K117-F1
#
_entry.id   AF-A0AAW1K117-F1
#
_cell.length_a   1.000
_cell.length_b   1.000
_cell.length_c   1.000
_cell.angle_alpha   90.00
_cell.angle_beta   90.00
_cell.angle_gamma   90.00
#
_symmetry.space_group_name_H-M   'P 1'
#
loop_
_entity.id
_entity.type
_entity.pdbx_description
1 polymer ?
#
loop_
_entity_poly.entity_id
_entity_poly.type
_entity_poly.pdbx_seq_one_letter_code
_entity_poly.pdbx_strand_id
1 'polypeptide(L)'
;MCDKCGVCDVKFKANEFFLLCSGECARGFHSKCGDLSSKEVQLITNNKNIKWFCNECIEMFSSKIDLKKDIADLKTNVIQDITLIKEKMAITEHNMSKQVIHKKPYANVTGEVVVIKPKNSQGNDKTKSDLKNKLNPSNLEVGIKEIKNVKDGGILIKCSNTIEVDKLKTESQKKLNKNYVIKTYPKRNPCVK
;
A
#
# COMPACT_ATOMS: atom_id res chain seq x y z
N MET A 1 45.15 -13.00 20.02
CA MET A 1 44.52 -14.32 20.21
C MET A 1 44.30 -14.50 21.71
N CYS A 2 43.12 -14.93 22.14
CA CYS A 2 42.88 -15.25 23.54
C CYS A 2 43.68 -16.51 23.92
N ASP A 3 44.64 -16.38 24.85
CA ASP A 3 45.43 -17.49 25.36
C ASP A 3 44.80 -18.16 26.59
N LYS A 4 43.76 -17.55 27.16
CA LYS A 4 43.05 -17.98 28.36
C LYS A 4 41.53 -18.03 28.18
N CYS A 5 40.91 -18.90 28.97
CA CYS A 5 39.46 -19.02 29.06
C CYS A 5 38.82 -17.84 29.79
N GLY A 6 37.75 -17.28 29.22
CA GLY A 6 37.01 -16.14 29.78
C GLY A 6 36.24 -16.41 31.07
N VAL A 7 36.16 -17.68 31.52
CA VAL A 7 35.45 -18.08 32.76
C VAL A 7 36.42 -18.51 33.85
N CYS A 8 37.36 -19.42 33.54
CA CYS A 8 38.26 -19.99 34.55
C CYS A 8 39.67 -19.40 34.56
N ASP A 9 39.99 -18.48 33.64
CA ASP A 9 41.31 -17.85 33.46
C ASP A 9 42.49 -18.84 33.22
N VAL A 10 42.18 -20.12 32.96
CA VAL A 10 43.18 -21.15 32.65
C VAL A 10 43.56 -21.06 31.16
N LYS A 11 44.84 -21.28 30.85
CA LYS A 11 45.36 -21.30 29.48
C LYS A 11 44.88 -22.51 28.68
N PHE A 12 44.61 -22.31 27.40
CA PHE A 12 44.28 -23.39 26.47
C PHE A 12 45.49 -24.30 26.20
N LYS A 13 45.26 -25.61 26.11
CA LYS A 13 46.30 -26.54 25.65
C LYS A 13 46.47 -26.44 24.13
N ALA A 14 47.67 -26.70 23.63
CA ALA A 14 48.04 -26.52 22.21
C ALA A 14 47.11 -27.23 21.21
N ASN A 15 46.47 -28.34 21.60
CA ASN A 15 45.58 -29.14 20.75
C ASN A 15 44.14 -29.20 21.28
N GLU A 16 43.74 -28.27 22.15
CA GLU A 16 42.40 -28.25 22.73
C GLU A 16 41.48 -27.35 21.91
N PHE A 17 40.32 -27.89 21.51
CA PHE A 17 39.27 -27.09 20.89
C PHE A 17 38.62 -26.20 21.96
N PHE A 18 38.52 -24.91 21.65
CA PHE A 18 37.84 -23.92 22.48
C PHE A 18 36.77 -23.19 21.66
N LEU A 19 35.75 -22.70 22.34
CA LEU A 19 34.70 -21.87 21.75
C LEU A 19 35.16 -20.42 21.70
N LEU A 20 34.91 -19.75 20.58
CA LEU A 20 35.09 -18.31 20.48
C LEU A 20 33.72 -17.65 20.55
N CYS A 21 33.52 -16.75 21.52
CA CYS A 21 32.29 -15.97 21.60
C CYS A 21 32.20 -15.03 20.38
N SER A 22 31.07 -15.08 19.68
CA SER A 22 30.75 -14.22 18.54
C SER A 22 30.19 -12.85 18.94
N GLY A 23 30.09 -12.58 20.25
CA GLY A 23 29.68 -11.29 20.80
C GLY A 23 30.86 -10.32 20.94
N GLU A 24 30.58 -9.13 21.48
CA GLU A 24 31.56 -8.04 21.63
C GLU A 24 32.78 -8.44 22.50
N CYS A 25 32.64 -9.43 23.39
CA CYS A 25 33.75 -9.83 24.26
C CYS A 25 34.86 -10.61 23.55
N ALA A 26 34.56 -11.27 22.42
CA ALA A 26 35.50 -12.07 21.62
C ALA A 26 36.39 -13.05 22.44
N ARG A 27 35.95 -13.46 23.64
CA ARG A 27 36.71 -14.34 24.54
C ARG A 27 36.65 -15.79 24.08
N GLY A 28 37.71 -16.54 24.39
CA GLY A 28 37.76 -18.00 24.24
C GLY A 28 37.19 -18.71 25.47
N PHE A 29 36.61 -19.89 25.30
CA PHE A 29 36.01 -20.68 26.39
C PHE A 29 36.33 -22.17 26.24
N HIS A 30 36.72 -22.84 27.32
CA HIS A 30 36.77 -24.31 27.33
C HIS A 30 35.38 -24.88 27.10
N SER A 31 35.30 -26.08 26.52
CA SER A 31 34.03 -26.79 26.30
C SER A 31 33.17 -26.85 27.58
N LYS A 32 33.79 -27.27 28.69
CA LYS A 32 33.15 -27.32 30.01
C LYS A 32 32.76 -25.95 30.58
N CYS A 33 33.49 -24.89 30.24
CA CYS A 33 33.17 -23.54 30.70
C CYS A 33 32.07 -22.88 29.88
N GLY A 34 31.78 -23.39 28.69
CA GLY A 34 30.65 -22.99 27.85
C GLY A 34 29.48 -23.98 27.89
N ASP A 35 29.46 -24.89 28.87
CA ASP A 35 28.44 -25.93 29.05
C ASP A 35 28.17 -26.79 27.81
N LEU A 36 29.22 -27.10 27.04
CA LEU A 36 29.15 -27.89 25.82
C LEU A 36 30.10 -29.09 25.87
N SER A 37 29.70 -30.18 25.23
CA SER A 37 30.57 -31.33 24.99
C SER A 37 31.62 -31.02 23.91
N SER A 38 32.74 -31.74 23.92
CA SER A 38 33.79 -31.56 22.90
C SER A 38 33.29 -31.78 21.46
N LYS A 39 32.28 -32.66 21.27
CA LYS A 39 31.67 -32.89 19.95
C LYS A 39 30.89 -31.67 19.46
N GLU A 40 30.14 -31.02 20.36
CA GLU A 40 29.38 -29.81 20.04
C GLU A 40 30.32 -28.64 19.73
N VAL A 41 31.39 -28.48 20.53
CA VAL A 41 32.43 -27.47 20.24
C VAL A 41 33.04 -27.70 18.86
N GLN A 42 33.36 -28.95 18.51
CA GLN A 42 33.91 -29.28 17.19
C GLN A 42 32.93 -28.96 16.05
N LEU A 43 31.63 -29.24 16.24
CA LEU A 43 30.60 -28.91 15.25
C LEU A 43 30.44 -27.40 15.05
N ILE A 44 30.44 -26.63 16.14
CA ILE A 44 30.33 -25.16 16.09
C ILE A 44 31.58 -24.56 15.43
N THR A 45 32.78 -24.97 15.87
CA THR A 45 34.05 -24.42 15.36
C THR A 45 34.31 -24.78 13.90
N ASN A 46 33.87 -25.95 13.43
CA ASN A 46 34.01 -26.35 12.03
C ASN A 46 32.94 -25.75 11.11
N ASN A 47 31.91 -25.09 11.65
CA ASN A 47 30.80 -24.56 10.86
C ASN A 47 30.72 -23.05 10.96
N LYS A 48 31.18 -22.36 9.91
CA LYS A 48 31.13 -20.88 9.81
C LYS A 48 29.73 -20.27 9.93
N ASN A 49 28.67 -21.06 9.74
CA ASN A 49 27.29 -20.58 9.81
C ASN A 49 26.69 -20.70 11.22
N ILE A 50 27.38 -21.34 12.17
CA ILE A 50 26.93 -21.47 13.55
C ILE A 50 27.73 -20.48 14.40
N LYS A 51 27.01 -19.59 15.08
CA LYS A 51 27.59 -18.64 16.03
C LYS A 51 27.23 -19.06 17.43
N TRP A 52 28.22 -18.97 18.33
CA TRP A 52 28.02 -19.21 19.75
C TRP A 52 28.30 -17.92 20.52
N PHE A 53 27.52 -17.68 21.58
CA PHE A 53 27.60 -16.50 22.43
C PHE A 53 27.68 -16.95 23.89
N CYS A 54 28.54 -16.32 24.67
CA CYS A 54 28.56 -16.54 26.12
C CYS A 54 27.36 -15.89 26.80
N ASN A 55 27.03 -16.34 28.01
CA ASN A 55 25.88 -15.86 28.78
C ASN A 55 25.90 -14.34 28.97
N GLU A 56 27.05 -13.76 29.31
CA GLU A 56 27.19 -12.30 29.46
C GLU A 56 26.82 -11.56 28.16
N CYS A 57 27.26 -12.04 26.99
CA CYS A 57 26.89 -11.42 25.73
C CYS A 57 25.41 -11.63 25.40
N ILE A 58 24.83 -12.79 25.72
CA ILE A 58 23.39 -13.05 25.54
C ILE A 58 22.55 -12.08 26.39
N GLU A 59 22.95 -11.84 27.63
CA GLU A 59 22.28 -10.90 28.53
C GLU A 59 22.41 -9.45 28.05
N MET A 60 23.56 -9.05 27.52
CA MET A 60 23.73 -7.75 26.87
C MET A 60 22.80 -7.56 25.67
N PHE A 61 22.61 -8.60 24.84
CA PHE A 61 21.63 -8.54 23.75
C PHE A 61 20.19 -8.49 24.27
N SER A 62 19.89 -9.26 25.32
CA SER A 62 18.55 -9.31 25.91
C SER A 62 18.15 -7.98 26.57
N SER A 63 19.10 -7.27 27.18
CA SER A 63 18.87 -5.96 27.81
C SER A 63 18.75 -4.80 26.81
N LYS A 64 19.40 -4.90 25.63
CA LYS A 64 19.23 -3.93 24.52
C LYS A 64 17.89 -4.07 23.80
N ILE A 65 17.20 -5.20 23.96
CA ILE A 65 15.88 -5.49 23.37
C ILE A 65 14.79 -5.16 24.40
N ASP A 66 14.60 -3.87 24.71
CA ASP A 66 13.43 -3.45 25.50
C ASP A 66 12.21 -3.30 24.60
N LEU A 67 11.71 -4.45 24.10
CA LEU A 67 10.53 -4.53 23.24
C LEU A 67 9.33 -3.81 23.87
N LYS A 68 9.25 -3.74 25.21
CA LYS A 68 8.15 -3.06 25.90
C LYS A 68 8.22 -1.56 25.71
N LYS A 69 9.40 -0.97 25.79
CA LYS A 69 9.62 0.45 25.54
C LYS A 69 9.34 0.80 24.08
N ASP A 70 9.89 0.04 23.14
CA ASP A 70 9.66 0.28 21.71
C ASP A 70 8.18 0.17 21.32
N ILE A 71 7.45 -0.79 21.91
CA ILE A 71 5.99 -0.91 21.73
C ILE A 71 5.25 0.29 22.33
N ALA A 72 5.70 0.81 23.48
CA ALA A 72 5.07 1.97 24.11
C ALA A 72 5.27 3.25 23.28
N ASP A 73 6.47 3.44 22.75
CA ASP A 73 6.80 4.58 21.87
C ASP A 73 5.99 4.51 20.57
N LEU A 74 5.92 3.33 19.95
CA LEU A 74 5.11 3.11 18.74
C LEU A 74 3.62 3.41 18.97
N LYS A 75 3.06 2.94 20.10
CA LYS A 75 1.66 3.22 20.47
C LYS A 75 1.39 4.71 20.62
N THR A 76 2.34 5.44 21.20
CA THR A 76 2.21 6.89 21.44
C THR A 76 2.17 7.66 20.12
N ASN A 77 3.04 7.31 19.17
CA ASN A 77 3.08 7.93 17.85
C ASN A 77 1.79 7.69 17.06
N VAL A 78 1.26 6.46 17.09
CA VAL A 78 -0.01 6.12 16.39
C VAL A 78 -1.19 6.91 16.96
N ILE A 79 -1.26 7.09 18.28
CA ILE A 79 -2.34 7.86 18.92
C ILE A 79 -2.27 9.34 18.53
N GLN A 80 -1.07 9.92 18.45
CA GLN A 80 -0.87 11.30 18.01
C GLN A 80 -1.32 11.51 16.57
N ASP A 81 -0.94 10.60 15.66
CA ASP A 81 -1.34 10.66 14.25
C ASP A 81 -2.85 10.52 14.07
N ILE A 82 -3.50 9.62 14.82
CA ILE A 82 -4.96 9.47 14.81
C ILE A 82 -5.64 10.77 15.24
N THR A 83 -5.10 11.46 16.23
CA THR A 83 -5.66 12.73 16.74
C THR A 83 -5.55 13.84 15.70
N LEU A 84 -4.37 13.98 15.07
CA LEU A 84 -4.12 14.92 13.98
C LEU A 84 -5.02 14.66 12.75
N ILE A 85 -5.27 13.40 12.40
CA ILE A 85 -6.16 13.05 11.29
C ILE A 85 -7.60 13.46 11.61
N LYS A 86 -8.09 13.21 12.83
CA LYS A 86 -9.44 13.59 13.27
C LYS A 86 -9.66 15.11 13.19
N GLU A 87 -8.68 15.90 13.63
CA GLU A 87 -8.73 17.36 13.55
C GLU A 87 -8.80 17.85 12.09
N LYS A 88 -7.96 17.30 11.21
CA LYS A 88 -7.97 17.62 9.77
C LYS A 88 -9.29 17.24 9.09
N MET A 89 -9.88 16.12 9.47
CA MET A 89 -11.18 15.69 8.95
C MET A 89 -12.31 16.65 9.37
N ALA A 90 -12.34 17.08 10.63
CA ALA A 90 -13.34 18.03 11.14
C ALA A 90 -13.28 19.39 10.39
N ILE A 91 -12.08 19.88 10.08
CA ILE A 91 -11.88 21.10 9.28
C ILE A 91 -12.37 20.90 7.84
N THR A 92 -12.16 19.71 7.27
CA THR A 92 -12.60 19.39 5.91
C THR A 92 -14.12 19.36 5.79
N GLU A 93 -14.82 18.79 6.76
CA GLU A 93 -16.30 18.77 6.80
C GLU A 93 -16.89 20.20 6.92
N HIS A 94 -16.28 21.05 7.75
CA HIS A 94 -16.70 22.46 7.86
C HIS A 94 -16.48 23.26 6.57
N ASN A 95 -15.43 22.95 5.81
CA ASN A 95 -15.15 23.61 4.52
C ASN A 95 -16.01 23.07 3.37
N MET A 96 -16.44 21.81 3.42
CA MET A 96 -17.38 21.24 2.44
C MET A 96 -18.79 21.83 2.56
N SER A 97 -19.22 22.24 3.76
CA SER A 97 -20.53 22.88 3.97
C SER A 97 -20.59 24.34 3.45
N LYS A 98 -19.44 24.98 3.19
CA LYS A 98 -19.36 26.38 2.68
C LYS A 98 -19.05 26.49 1.18
N GLN A 99 -18.84 25.38 0.46
CA GLN A 99 -18.70 25.45 -1.00
C GLN A 99 -20.07 25.58 -1.67
N VAL A 100 -20.45 26.83 -1.93
CA VAL A 100 -21.48 27.16 -2.93
C VAL A 100 -21.03 26.57 -4.26
N ILE A 101 -21.65 25.47 -4.68
CA ILE A 101 -21.42 24.86 -5.98
C ILE A 101 -21.93 25.84 -7.04
N HIS A 102 -21.06 26.72 -7.55
CA HIS A 102 -21.31 27.37 -8.82
C HIS A 102 -21.31 26.29 -9.90
N LYS A 103 -22.51 25.83 -10.28
CA LYS A 103 -22.73 24.95 -11.43
C LYS A 103 -22.16 25.64 -12.67
N LYS A 104 -20.92 25.30 -13.05
CA LYS A 104 -20.37 25.73 -14.34
C LYS A 104 -21.31 25.24 -15.44
N PRO A 105 -21.80 26.10 -16.33
CA PRO A 105 -22.68 25.68 -17.41
C PRO A 105 -21.96 24.67 -18.31
N TYR A 106 -22.72 23.70 -18.81
CA TYR A 106 -22.28 22.54 -19.62
C TYR A 106 -21.47 22.89 -20.88
N ALA A 107 -21.33 24.16 -21.23
CA ALA A 107 -20.59 24.66 -22.38
C ALA A 107 -19.07 24.37 -22.33
N ASN A 108 -18.50 24.01 -21.17
CA ASN A 108 -17.07 23.74 -21.00
C ASN A 108 -16.68 22.25 -20.98
N VAL A 109 -17.56 21.33 -21.40
CA VAL A 109 -17.15 19.93 -21.57
C VAL A 109 -16.43 19.78 -22.92
N THR A 110 -15.12 20.02 -22.92
CA THR A 110 -14.22 19.78 -24.06
C THR A 110 -13.50 18.45 -23.88
N GLY A 111 -13.58 17.54 -24.86
CA GLY A 111 -12.75 16.33 -24.93
C GLY A 111 -13.48 15.05 -25.32
N GLU A 112 -12.78 13.93 -25.14
CA GLU A 112 -13.12 12.54 -25.44
C GLU A 112 -14.30 12.03 -24.58
N VAL A 113 -15.54 12.39 -24.94
CA VAL A 113 -16.75 12.09 -24.14
C VAL A 113 -17.81 11.29 -24.89
N VAL A 114 -18.42 10.33 -24.18
CA VAL A 114 -19.64 9.60 -24.58
C VAL A 114 -20.79 10.02 -23.67
N VAL A 115 -21.91 10.41 -24.24
CA VAL A 115 -23.15 10.74 -23.52
C VAL A 115 -24.19 9.67 -23.82
N ILE A 116 -24.63 8.98 -22.77
CA ILE A 116 -25.66 7.94 -22.81
C ILE A 116 -26.92 8.50 -22.14
N LYS A 117 -27.98 8.72 -22.92
CA LYS A 117 -29.26 9.23 -22.41
C LYS A 117 -30.38 8.23 -22.62
N PRO A 118 -31.24 7.96 -21.64
CA PRO A 118 -32.44 7.16 -21.89
C PRO A 118 -33.42 7.93 -22.79
N LYS A 119 -34.20 7.19 -23.59
CA LYS A 119 -35.27 7.77 -24.42
C LYS A 119 -36.42 8.32 -23.56
N ASN A 120 -36.71 7.63 -22.46
CA ASN A 120 -37.70 8.05 -21.47
C ASN A 120 -36.97 8.61 -20.24
N SER A 121 -37.40 9.78 -19.77
CA SER A 121 -36.81 10.40 -18.59
C SER A 121 -36.91 9.45 -17.38
N GLN A 122 -35.78 9.22 -16.71
CA GLN A 122 -35.69 8.38 -15.52
C GLN A 122 -34.64 8.94 -14.55
N GLY A 123 -34.62 8.43 -13.32
CA GLY A 123 -33.58 8.76 -12.36
C GLY A 123 -32.20 8.26 -12.80
N ASN A 124 -31.17 9.07 -12.59
CA ASN A 124 -29.78 8.75 -12.98
C ASN A 124 -29.28 7.44 -12.35
N ASP A 125 -29.78 7.05 -11.17
CA ASP A 125 -29.39 5.81 -10.50
C ASP A 125 -29.84 4.57 -11.26
N LYS A 126 -31.03 4.60 -11.86
CA LYS A 126 -31.51 3.51 -12.74
C LYS A 126 -30.62 3.37 -13.97
N THR A 127 -30.23 4.49 -14.57
CA THR A 127 -29.30 4.49 -15.71
C THR A 127 -27.89 4.01 -15.32
N LYS A 128 -27.40 4.33 -14.12
CA LYS A 128 -26.11 3.84 -13.61
C LYS A 128 -26.14 2.33 -13.39
N SER A 129 -27.21 1.81 -12.81
CA SER A 129 -27.39 0.37 -12.59
C SER A 129 -27.49 -0.38 -13.92
N ASP A 130 -28.26 0.15 -14.87
CA ASP A 130 -28.34 -0.41 -16.22
C ASP A 130 -26.99 -0.43 -16.93
N LEU A 131 -26.21 0.64 -16.80
CA LEU A 131 -24.88 0.72 -17.38
C LEU A 131 -23.94 -0.31 -16.73
N LYS A 132 -23.92 -0.43 -15.41
CA LYS A 132 -23.10 -1.43 -14.71
C LYS A 132 -23.47 -2.86 -15.10
N ASN A 133 -24.75 -3.16 -15.17
CA ASN A 133 -25.25 -4.52 -15.39
C ASN A 133 -25.11 -4.94 -16.86
N LYS A 134 -25.40 -4.05 -17.81
CA LYS A 134 -25.40 -4.36 -19.24
C LYS A 134 -24.07 -4.06 -19.91
N LEU A 135 -23.35 -3.06 -19.40
CA LEU A 135 -22.12 -2.55 -19.97
C LEU A 135 -21.06 -2.48 -18.87
N ASN A 136 -20.62 -3.64 -18.39
CA ASN A 136 -19.55 -3.72 -17.41
C ASN A 136 -18.28 -3.07 -17.99
N PRO A 137 -17.86 -1.89 -17.50
CA PRO A 137 -16.73 -1.16 -18.08
C PRO A 137 -15.39 -1.84 -17.81
N SER A 138 -15.30 -2.71 -16.79
CA SER A 138 -14.09 -3.49 -16.49
C SER A 138 -13.77 -4.52 -17.57
N ASN A 139 -14.77 -5.01 -18.30
CA ASN A 139 -14.59 -5.98 -19.37
C ASN A 139 -14.24 -5.34 -20.73
N LEU A 140 -14.27 -4.01 -20.81
CA LEU A 140 -14.12 -3.26 -22.06
C LEU A 140 -12.72 -2.66 -22.25
N GLU A 141 -11.82 -2.81 -21.25
CA GLU A 141 -10.50 -2.19 -21.22
C GLU A 141 -10.53 -0.69 -21.59
N VAL A 142 -11.56 0.03 -21.11
CA VAL A 142 -11.73 1.47 -21.36
C VAL A 142 -11.26 2.25 -20.13
N GLY A 143 -10.31 3.17 -20.31
CA GLY A 143 -9.81 4.04 -19.27
C GLY A 143 -10.78 5.18 -18.96
N ILE A 144 -11.74 4.95 -18.07
CA ILE A 144 -12.71 5.97 -17.65
C ILE A 144 -12.04 6.97 -16.70
N LYS A 145 -12.01 8.24 -17.10
CA LYS A 145 -11.48 9.36 -16.30
C LYS A 145 -12.54 9.96 -15.38
N GLU A 146 -13.76 10.10 -15.88
CA GLU A 146 -14.82 10.82 -15.16
C GLU A 146 -16.20 10.35 -15.59
N ILE A 147 -17.13 10.26 -14.63
CA ILE A 147 -18.55 9.97 -14.89
C ILE A 147 -19.38 11.10 -14.29
N LYS A 148 -20.23 11.73 -15.11
CA LYS A 148 -21.12 12.83 -14.71
C LYS A 148 -22.58 12.49 -14.96
N ASN A 149 -23.43 12.92 -14.03
CA ASN A 149 -24.87 12.90 -14.21
C ASN A 149 -25.29 14.04 -15.14
N VAL A 150 -26.18 13.75 -16.09
CA VAL A 150 -26.79 14.70 -17.02
C VAL A 150 -28.30 14.72 -16.76
N LYS A 151 -28.96 15.80 -17.16
CA LYS A 151 -30.44 15.90 -17.14
C LYS A 151 -31.10 14.72 -17.86
N ASP A 152 -32.33 14.43 -17.45
CA ASP A 152 -33.19 13.36 -18.00
C ASP A 152 -32.60 11.96 -17.82
N GLY A 153 -31.92 11.71 -16.69
CA GLY A 153 -31.31 10.41 -16.39
C GLY A 153 -30.04 10.13 -17.19
N GLY A 154 -29.52 11.09 -17.96
CA GLY A 154 -28.33 10.88 -18.76
C GLY A 154 -27.06 10.68 -17.94
N ILE A 155 -26.09 10.00 -18.53
CA ILE A 155 -24.74 9.82 -18.00
C ILE A 155 -23.75 10.26 -19.06
N LEU A 156 -22.79 11.08 -18.65
CA LEU A 156 -21.63 11.46 -19.45
C LEU A 156 -20.41 10.73 -18.92
N ILE A 157 -19.69 10.07 -19.80
CA ILE A 157 -18.48 9.31 -19.49
C ILE A 157 -17.34 9.95 -20.28
N LYS A 158 -16.31 10.38 -19.56
CA LYS A 158 -15.07 10.88 -20.12
C LYS A 158 -14.06 9.75 -20.17
N CYS A 159 -13.56 9.44 -21.36
CA CYS A 159 -12.54 8.42 -21.56
C CYS A 159 -11.16 9.02 -21.65
N SER A 160 -10.13 8.15 -21.63
CA SER A 160 -8.75 8.61 -21.67
C SER A 160 -8.32 9.01 -23.07
N ASN A 161 -8.79 8.27 -24.08
CA ASN A 161 -8.39 8.38 -25.48
C ASN A 161 -9.61 8.32 -26.42
N THR A 162 -9.48 8.86 -27.63
CA THR A 162 -10.53 8.82 -28.67
C THR A 162 -10.87 7.40 -29.14
N ILE A 163 -9.88 6.53 -29.24
CA ILE A 163 -10.07 5.11 -29.61
C ILE A 163 -10.98 4.40 -28.59
N GLU A 164 -10.81 4.70 -27.31
CA GLU A 164 -11.62 4.15 -26.23
C GLU A 164 -13.05 4.69 -26.24
N VAL A 165 -13.23 5.96 -26.63
CA VAL A 165 -14.57 6.56 -26.85
C VAL A 165 -15.33 5.81 -27.93
N ASP A 166 -14.68 5.47 -29.04
CA ASP A 166 -15.32 4.77 -30.16
C ASP A 166 -15.64 3.32 -29.82
N LYS A 167 -14.75 2.64 -29.08
CA LYS A 167 -15.03 1.31 -28.51
C LYS A 167 -16.25 1.36 -27.58
N LEU A 168 -16.27 2.31 -26.65
CA LEU A 168 -17.36 2.49 -25.69
C LEU A 168 -18.68 2.84 -26.40
N LYS A 169 -18.64 3.68 -27.44
CA LYS A 169 -19.80 4.03 -28.26
C LYS A 169 -20.37 2.80 -28.95
N THR A 170 -19.53 2.03 -29.64
CA THR A 170 -19.94 0.85 -30.39
C THR A 170 -20.58 -0.19 -29.49
N GLU A 171 -19.95 -0.47 -28.35
CA GLU A 171 -20.44 -1.47 -27.39
C GLU A 171 -21.69 -1.00 -26.66
N SER A 172 -21.77 0.29 -26.32
CA SER A 172 -23.00 0.88 -25.79
C SER A 172 -24.13 0.81 -26.82
N GLN A 173 -23.85 1.07 -28.10
CA GLN A 173 -24.86 0.98 -29.15
C GLN A 173 -25.35 -0.46 -29.31
N LYS A 174 -24.47 -1.46 -29.30
CA LYS A 174 -24.88 -2.87 -29.38
C LYS A 174 -25.76 -3.28 -28.19
N LYS A 175 -25.37 -2.92 -26.96
CA LYS A 175 -26.00 -3.44 -25.74
C LYS A 175 -27.20 -2.61 -25.25
N LEU A 176 -27.27 -1.32 -25.60
CA LEU A 176 -28.26 -0.38 -25.04
C LEU A 176 -29.20 0.25 -26.09
N ASN A 177 -29.04 -0.04 -27.40
CA ASN A 177 -29.70 0.68 -28.51
C ASN A 177 -31.21 0.90 -28.37
N LYS A 178 -31.91 -0.05 -27.76
CA LYS A 178 -33.38 -0.05 -27.75
C LYS A 178 -33.93 1.08 -26.87
N ASN A 179 -33.28 1.35 -25.72
CA ASN A 179 -33.81 2.25 -24.70
C ASN A 179 -32.98 3.53 -24.51
N TYR A 180 -31.80 3.61 -25.13
CA TYR A 180 -30.83 4.69 -24.90
C TYR A 180 -30.35 5.32 -26.21
N VAL A 181 -30.17 6.63 -26.19
CA VAL A 181 -29.55 7.45 -27.23
C VAL A 181 -28.11 7.72 -26.81
N ILE A 182 -27.16 7.32 -27.65
CA ILE A 182 -25.73 7.45 -27.39
C ILE A 182 -25.16 8.47 -28.36
N LYS A 183 -24.53 9.52 -27.82
CA LYS A 183 -23.91 10.61 -28.61
C LYS A 183 -22.47 10.80 -28.18
N THR A 184 -21.58 11.02 -29.15
CA THR A 184 -20.22 11.50 -28.90
C THR A 184 -20.14 12.97 -29.28
N TYR A 185 -19.34 13.73 -28.55
CA TYR A 185 -19.10 15.14 -28.86
C TYR A 185 -17.60 15.34 -29.06
N PRO A 186 -17.15 15.78 -30.25
CA PRO A 186 -15.75 16.12 -30.44
C PRO A 186 -15.42 17.37 -29.63
N LYS A 187 -14.13 17.52 -29.31
CA LYS A 187 -13.60 18.74 -28.72
C LYS A 187 -13.92 19.92 -29.64
N ARG A 188 -14.75 20.86 -29.18
CA ARG A 188 -14.99 22.10 -29.91
C ARG A 188 -13.77 22.99 -29.77
N ASN A 189 -13.26 23.52 -30.88
CA ASN A 189 -12.26 24.58 -30.84
C ASN A 189 -12.89 25.82 -30.19
N PRO A 190 -12.19 26.52 -29.29
CA PRO A 190 -12.67 27.79 -28.76
C PRO A 190 -12.94 28.75 -29.93
N CYS A 191 -14.11 29.38 -29.92
CA CYS A 191 -14.36 30.52 -30.81
C CYS A 191 -13.70 31.73 -30.15
N VAL A 192 -12.59 32.21 -30.73
CA VAL A 192 -11.95 33.45 -30.31
C VAL A 192 -12.84 34.59 -30.81
N LYS A 193 -13.40 35.38 -29.88
CA LYS A 193 -14.09 36.63 -30.18
C LYS A 193 -13.13 37.80 -30.05
#